data_AF-A0A523LQX1-F1
#
_entry.id   AF-A0A523LQX1-F1
#
_cell.length_a   1.000
_cell.length_b   1.000
_cell.length_c   1.000
_cell.angle_alpha   90.00
_cell.angle_beta   90.00
_cell.angle_gamma   90.00
#
_symmetry.space_group_name_H-M   'P 1'
#
loop_
_entity.id
_entity.type
_entity.pdbx_description
1 polymer ?
#
loop_
_entity_poly.entity_id
_entity_poly.type
_entity_poly.pdbx_seq_one_letter_code
_entity_poly.pdbx_strand_id
1 'polypeptide(L)'
;MANESIDKLAKTLVETLPQGLRSVRDDLEKNFRSALHSGLGKFDLVTRQEFEVQEAILARTRGILEALEARLAKLESGPAAKTIRKKKAVNKTGKKGAKRKAAKKTRQKTAKKKAGR
;
A
#
# COMPACT_ATOMS: atom_id res chain seq x y z
N MET A 1 -27.03 -13.35 14.73
CA MET A 1 -26.41 -12.04 15.04
C MET A 1 -27.19 -10.84 14.50
N ALA A 2 -27.73 -10.86 13.27
CA ALA A 2 -28.44 -9.70 12.70
C ALA A 2 -29.71 -9.28 13.49
N ASN A 3 -30.51 -10.26 13.96
CA ASN A 3 -31.75 -9.96 14.68
C ASN A 3 -31.48 -9.25 16.01
N GLU A 4 -30.51 -9.71 16.82
CA GLU A 4 -30.24 -9.12 18.14
C GLU A 4 -29.80 -7.64 18.06
N SER A 5 -29.11 -7.25 16.99
CA SER A 5 -28.70 -5.85 16.73
C SER A 5 -29.90 -4.96 16.38
N ILE A 6 -30.79 -5.47 15.51
CA ILE A 6 -32.03 -4.78 15.11
C ILE A 6 -32.96 -4.62 16.31
N ASP A 7 -33.00 -5.64 17.17
CA ASP A 7 -33.80 -5.67 18.37
C ASP A 7 -33.34 -4.62 19.40
N LYS A 8 -32.02 -4.46 19.55
CA LYS A 8 -31.43 -3.41 20.41
C LYS A 8 -31.74 -2.02 19.86
N LEU A 9 -31.61 -1.82 18.55
CA LEU A 9 -31.94 -0.55 17.90
C LEU A 9 -33.42 -0.19 18.08
N ALA A 10 -34.33 -1.15 17.89
CA ALA A 10 -35.76 -0.95 18.11
C ALA A 10 -36.06 -0.53 19.56
N LYS A 11 -35.43 -1.18 20.55
CA LYS A 11 -35.56 -0.83 21.97
C LYS A 11 -35.03 0.57 22.27
N THR A 12 -33.83 0.92 21.81
CA THR A 12 -33.27 2.28 22.01
C THR A 12 -34.18 3.34 21.40
N LEU A 13 -34.76 3.10 20.22
CA LEU A 13 -35.68 4.03 19.57
C LEU A 13 -36.95 4.26 20.40
N VAL A 14 -37.48 3.19 20.96
CA VAL A 14 -38.67 3.22 21.82
C VAL A 14 -38.38 3.89 23.18
N GLU A 15 -37.19 3.70 23.73
CA GLU A 15 -36.74 4.34 24.97
C GLU A 15 -36.56 5.86 24.82
N THR A 16 -36.29 6.35 23.60
CA THR A 16 -36.22 7.79 23.31
C THR A 16 -37.59 8.48 23.14
N LEU A 17 -38.70 7.74 23.23
CA LEU A 17 -40.04 8.32 23.04
C LEU A 17 -40.52 9.16 24.25
N PRO A 18 -41.29 10.23 24.02
CA PRO A 18 -41.88 11.04 25.10
C PRO A 18 -42.83 10.23 25.98
N GLN A 19 -42.91 10.57 27.27
CA GLN A 19 -43.65 9.78 28.27
C GLN A 19 -45.15 9.58 27.97
N GLY A 20 -45.75 10.43 27.11
CA GLY A 20 -47.14 10.33 26.67
C GLY A 20 -47.46 9.17 25.73
N LEU A 21 -46.45 8.50 25.15
CA LEU A 21 -46.64 7.39 24.19
C LEU A 21 -46.44 5.99 24.81
N ARG A 22 -46.33 5.88 26.14
CA ARG A 22 -46.07 4.61 26.83
C ARG A 22 -47.14 3.54 26.64
N SER A 23 -48.39 3.91 26.41
CA SER A 23 -49.50 2.97 26.19
C SER A 23 -49.47 2.28 24.83
N VAL A 24 -48.80 2.88 23.84
CA VAL A 24 -48.61 2.35 22.48
C VAL A 24 -47.18 1.89 22.21
N ARG A 25 -46.39 1.78 23.28
CA ARG A 25 -44.96 1.44 23.24
C ARG A 25 -44.69 0.11 22.53
N ASP A 26 -45.45 -0.92 22.88
CA ASP A 26 -45.21 -2.29 22.38
C ASP A 26 -45.59 -2.41 20.89
N ASP A 27 -46.62 -1.69 20.46
CA ASP A 27 -47.02 -1.64 19.05
C ASP A 27 -46.02 -0.83 18.21
N LEU A 28 -45.50 0.26 18.77
CA LEU A 28 -44.41 1.02 18.16
C LEU A 28 -43.13 0.20 18.04
N GLU A 29 -42.78 -0.59 19.08
CA GLU A 29 -41.61 -1.47 19.03
C GLU A 29 -41.73 -2.48 17.88
N LYS A 30 -42.89 -3.14 17.74
CA LYS A 30 -43.14 -4.09 16.64
C LYS A 30 -43.06 -3.42 15.27
N ASN A 31 -43.67 -2.25 15.12
CA ASN A 31 -43.63 -1.50 13.86
C ASN A 31 -42.22 -1.03 13.51
N PHE A 32 -41.44 -0.52 14.48
CA PHE A 32 -40.06 -0.15 14.25
C PHE A 32 -39.19 -1.34 13.90
N ARG A 33 -39.37 -2.49 14.55
CA ARG A 33 -38.64 -3.71 14.23
C ARG A 33 -38.90 -4.17 12.80
N SER A 34 -40.16 -4.16 12.38
CA SER A 34 -40.57 -4.50 11.01
C SER A 34 -40.02 -3.50 9.98
N ALA A 35 -40.09 -2.20 10.28
CA ALA A 35 -39.55 -1.15 9.42
C ALA A 35 -38.02 -1.20 9.32
N LEU A 36 -37.31 -1.45 10.43
CA LEU A 36 -35.86 -1.61 10.46
C LEU A 36 -35.45 -2.86 9.69
N HIS A 37 -36.13 -3.99 9.86
CA HIS A 37 -35.82 -5.22 9.12
C HIS A 37 -36.03 -5.02 7.61
N SER A 38 -37.13 -4.36 7.23
CA SER A 38 -37.46 -4.09 5.82
C SER A 38 -36.60 -2.98 5.20
N GLY A 39 -36.17 -2.01 5.99
CA GLY A 39 -35.32 -0.89 5.54
C GLY A 39 -33.87 -1.30 5.45
N LEU A 40 -33.32 -1.89 6.52
CA LEU A 40 -31.95 -2.38 6.58
C LEU A 40 -31.70 -3.51 5.58
N GLY A 41 -32.67 -4.39 5.35
CA GLY A 41 -32.57 -5.43 4.31
C GLY A 41 -32.49 -4.92 2.86
N LYS A 42 -32.79 -3.64 2.62
CA LYS A 42 -32.66 -3.00 1.29
C LYS A 42 -31.29 -2.33 1.07
N PHE A 43 -30.49 -2.18 2.12
CA PHE A 43 -29.13 -1.66 2.01
C PHE A 43 -28.15 -2.82 1.78
N ASP A 44 -27.04 -2.53 1.11
CA ASP A 44 -25.94 -3.49 0.90
C ASP A 44 -25.15 -3.66 2.20
N LEU A 45 -25.74 -4.41 3.13
CA LEU A 45 -25.17 -4.62 4.45
C LEU A 45 -24.10 -5.71 4.38
N VAL A 46 -22.85 -5.31 4.62
CA VAL A 46 -21.75 -6.25 4.84
C VAL A 46 -21.85 -6.79 6.25
N THR A 47 -21.88 -8.11 6.39
CA THR A 47 -21.89 -8.73 7.72
C THR A 47 -20.58 -8.47 8.45
N ARG A 48 -20.61 -8.47 9.78
CA ARG A 48 -19.40 -8.32 10.59
C ARG A 48 -18.35 -9.39 10.26
N GLN A 49 -18.77 -10.61 9.97
CA GLN A 49 -17.87 -11.71 9.58
C GLN A 49 -17.19 -11.43 8.24
N GLU A 50 -17.91 -10.94 7.24
CA GLU A 50 -17.31 -10.55 5.96
C GLU A 50 -16.33 -9.39 6.10
N PHE A 51 -16.65 -8.41 6.96
CA PHE A 51 -15.73 -7.32 7.28
C PHE A 51 -14.43 -7.83 7.92
N GLU A 52 -14.54 -8.73 8.90
CA GLU A 52 -13.38 -9.36 9.57
C GLU A 52 -12.53 -10.17 8.59
N VAL A 53 -13.14 -10.86 7.63
CA VAL A 53 -12.41 -11.55 6.55
C VAL A 53 -11.62 -10.57 5.69
N GLN A 54 -12.20 -9.42 5.31
CA GLN A 54 -11.48 -8.41 4.54
C GLN A 54 -10.33 -7.80 5.34
N GLU A 55 -10.51 -7.57 6.64
CA GLU A 55 -9.44 -7.12 7.53
C GLU A 55 -8.29 -8.13 7.58
N ALA A 56 -8.59 -9.42 7.71
CA ALA A 56 -7.59 -10.48 7.70
C ALA A 56 -6.85 -10.57 6.36
N ILE A 57 -7.55 -10.38 5.23
CA ILE A 57 -6.94 -10.31 3.90
C ILE A 57 -5.96 -9.13 3.83
N LEU A 58 -6.36 -7.94 4.32
CA LEU A 58 -5.50 -6.75 4.35
C LEU A 58 -4.27 -6.94 5.25
N ALA A 59 -4.42 -7.58 6.40
CA ALA A 59 -3.30 -7.90 7.28
C ALA A 59 -2.30 -8.84 6.57
N ARG A 60 -2.81 -9.86 5.87
CA ARG A 60 -1.99 -10.80 5.10
C ARG A 60 -1.26 -10.12 3.95
N THR A 61 -1.90 -9.23 3.21
CA THR A 61 -1.25 -8.52 2.09
C THR A 61 -0.16 -7.58 2.57
N ARG A 62 -0.34 -6.92 3.72
CA ARG A 62 0.73 -6.13 4.37
C ARG A 62 1.95 -6.98 4.71
N GLY A 63 1.76 -8.13 5.34
CA GLY A 63 2.87 -9.04 5.65
C GLY A 63 3.60 -9.55 4.40
N ILE A 64 2.87 -9.81 3.30
CA ILE A 64 3.49 -10.19 2.03
C ILE A 64 4.30 -9.03 1.44
N LEU A 65 3.80 -7.79 1.50
CA LEU A 65 4.53 -6.61 1.04
C LEU A 65 5.84 -6.43 1.81
N GLU A 66 5.81 -6.49 3.14
CA GLU A 66 7.02 -6.38 3.98
C GLU A 66 8.05 -7.47 3.63
N ALA A 67 7.59 -8.71 3.42
CA ALA A 67 8.47 -9.81 3.02
C ALA A 67 9.09 -9.59 1.63
N LEU A 68 8.33 -9.03 0.68
CA LEU A 68 8.82 -8.70 -0.66
C LEU A 68 9.79 -7.52 -0.62
N GLU A 69 9.52 -6.48 0.16
CA GLU A 69 10.43 -5.37 0.40
C GLU A 69 11.75 -5.84 1.01
N ALA A 70 11.69 -6.73 2.00
CA ALA A 70 12.88 -7.33 2.60
C ALA A 70 13.69 -8.15 1.58
N ARG A 71 13.01 -8.90 0.70
CA ARG A 71 13.65 -9.62 -0.41
C ARG A 71 14.29 -8.67 -1.42
N LEU A 72 13.60 -7.58 -1.78
CA LEU A 72 14.12 -6.55 -2.67
C LEU A 72 15.37 -5.90 -2.08
N ALA A 73 15.32 -5.48 -0.81
CA ALA A 73 16.47 -4.90 -0.11
C ALA A 73 17.67 -5.86 -0.07
N LYS A 74 17.44 -7.16 0.14
CA LYS A 74 18.50 -8.19 0.08
C LYS A 74 19.09 -8.36 -1.32
N LEU A 75 18.27 -8.27 -2.36
CA LEU A 75 18.72 -8.37 -3.75
C LEU A 75 19.48 -7.12 -4.21
N GLU A 76 19.01 -5.93 -3.82
CA GLU A 76 19.67 -4.65 -4.10
C GLU A 76 20.99 -4.47 -3.34
N SER A 77 21.10 -5.06 -2.14
CA SER A 77 22.34 -5.10 -1.35
C SER A 77 23.24 -6.30 -1.68
N GLY A 78 22.72 -7.24 -2.47
CA GLY A 78 23.38 -8.49 -2.86
C GLY A 78 24.56 -8.32 -3.82
N PRO A 79 25.39 -9.38 -3.98
CA PRO A 79 26.62 -9.35 -4.77
C PRO A 79 26.39 -8.99 -6.25
N ALA A 80 25.21 -9.24 -6.80
CA ALA A 80 24.84 -8.86 -8.17
C ALA A 80 24.88 -7.33 -8.38
N ALA A 81 24.31 -6.55 -7.46
CA ALA A 81 24.34 -5.08 -7.51
C ALA A 81 25.75 -4.52 -7.29
N LYS A 82 26.54 -5.16 -6.40
CA LYS A 82 27.96 -4.81 -6.18
C LYS A 82 28.83 -5.11 -7.40
N THR A 83 28.54 -6.18 -8.13
CA THR A 83 29.28 -6.57 -9.35
C THR A 83 29.04 -5.59 -10.50
N ILE A 84 27.80 -5.12 -10.69
CA ILE A 84 27.48 -4.11 -11.71
C ILE A 84 28.13 -2.76 -11.38
N ARG A 85 28.10 -2.34 -10.09
CA ARG A 85 28.75 -1.10 -9.64
C ARG A 85 30.28 -1.14 -9.80
N LYS A 86 30.94 -2.27 -9.48
CA LYS A 86 32.39 -2.46 -9.72
C LYS A 86 32.75 -2.45 -11.22
N LYS A 87 31.96 -3.12 -12.08
CA LYS A 87 32.17 -3.10 -13.55
C LYS A 87 32.04 -1.69 -14.14
N LYS A 88 31.06 -0.88 -13.70
CA LYS A 88 30.94 0.54 -14.10
C LYS A 88 32.14 1.38 -13.64
N ALA A 89 32.64 1.17 -12.42
CA ALA A 89 33.79 1.90 -11.88
C ALA A 89 35.09 1.59 -12.64
N VAL A 90 35.36 0.32 -12.95
CA VAL A 90 36.53 -0.15 -13.72
C VAL A 90 36.53 0.38 -15.16
N ASN A 91 35.37 0.44 -15.82
CA ASN A 91 35.29 0.97 -17.18
C ASN A 91 35.50 2.51 -17.22
N LYS A 92 35.10 3.24 -16.18
CA LYS A 92 35.27 4.69 -16.08
C LYS A 92 36.73 5.11 -15.86
N THR A 93 37.51 4.33 -15.11
CA THR A 93 38.95 4.57 -14.91
C THR A 93 39.77 4.23 -16.17
N GLY A 94 39.43 3.15 -16.88
CA GLY A 94 40.05 2.79 -18.16
C GLY A 94 39.84 3.84 -19.26
N LYS A 95 38.61 4.37 -19.38
CA LYS A 95 38.26 5.38 -20.40
C LYS A 95 38.94 6.74 -20.15
N LYS A 96 39.15 7.14 -18.88
CA LYS A 96 39.91 8.36 -18.52
C LYS A 96 41.40 8.23 -18.81
N GLY A 97 41.99 7.06 -18.56
CA GLY A 97 43.40 6.77 -18.88
C GLY A 97 43.68 6.79 -20.40
N ALA A 98 42.79 6.19 -21.19
CA ALA A 98 42.89 6.18 -22.65
C ALA A 98 42.75 7.58 -23.27
N LYS A 99 41.80 8.41 -22.81
CA LYS A 99 41.66 9.82 -23.27
C LYS A 99 42.90 10.68 -22.95
N ARG A 100 43.50 10.52 -21.76
CA ARG A 100 44.73 11.25 -21.39
C ARG A 100 45.94 10.84 -22.24
N LYS A 101 46.08 9.55 -22.56
CA LYS A 101 47.17 9.05 -23.43
C LYS A 101 47.01 9.49 -24.89
N ALA A 102 45.78 9.49 -25.42
CA ALA A 102 45.50 10.00 -26.77
C ALA A 102 45.80 11.51 -26.90
N ALA A 103 45.37 12.32 -25.92
CA ALA A 103 45.62 13.76 -25.91
C ALA A 103 47.13 14.12 -25.82
N LYS A 104 47.92 13.31 -25.11
CA LYS A 104 49.38 13.50 -25.00
C LYS A 104 50.10 13.14 -26.31
N LYS A 105 49.66 12.10 -27.02
CA LYS A 105 50.28 11.64 -28.28
C LYS A 105 50.04 12.62 -29.44
N THR A 106 48.90 13.30 -29.47
CA THR A 106 48.60 14.32 -30.51
C THR A 106 49.40 15.61 -30.30
N ARG A 107 49.59 16.05 -29.05
CA ARG A 107 50.42 17.23 -28.72
C ARG A 107 51.91 17.05 -29.03
N GLN A 108 52.44 15.84 -28.87
CA GLN A 108 53.87 15.59 -29.14
C GLN A 108 54.17 15.52 -30.64
N LYS A 109 53.23 15.04 -31.47
CA LYS A 109 53.36 15.05 -32.94
C LYS A 109 53.27 16.46 -33.54
N THR A 110 52.45 17.36 -32.99
CA THR A 110 52.36 18.74 -33.49
C THR A 110 53.55 19.60 -33.08
N ALA A 111 54.14 19.36 -31.90
CA ALA A 111 55.37 20.05 -31.47
C ALA A 111 56.60 19.67 -32.31
N LYS A 112 56.77 18.38 -32.64
CA LYS A 112 57.90 17.93 -33.49
C LYS A 112 57.82 18.43 -34.94
N LYS A 113 56.60 18.66 -35.46
CA LYS A 113 56.39 19.17 -36.83
C LYS A 113 56.66 20.69 -36.95
N LYS A 114 56.63 21.44 -35.84
CA LYS A 114 56.85 22.89 -35.82
C LYS A 114 58.31 23.30 -35.58
N ALA A 115 59.17 22.37 -35.17
CA ALA A 115 60.60 22.60 -34.87
C ALA A 115 61.55 22.10 -35.98
N GLY A 116 61.01 21.59 -37.09
CA GLY A 116 61.78 21.09 -38.24
C GLY A 116 61.50 21.85 -39.53
N ARG A 117 61.20 23.15 -39.42
CA ARG A 117 61.12 24.09 -40.53
C ARG A 117 62.07 25.24 -40.26
#